data_AF-A0A962FJI0-F1
#
_entry.id   AF-A0A962FJI0-F1
#
_cell.length_a   1.000
_cell.length_b   1.000
_cell.length_c   1.000
_cell.angle_alpha   90.00
_cell.angle_beta   90.00
_cell.angle_gamma   90.00
#
_symmetry.space_group_name_H-M   'P 1'
#
loop_
_entity.id
_entity.type
_entity.pdbx_description
1 polymer ?
#
loop_
_entity_poly.entity_id
_entity_poly.type
_entity_poly.pdbx_seq_one_letter_code
_entity_poly.pdbx_strand_id
1 'polypeptide(L)'
;MKLSRRNFLGAAAVSPLAAKEVAQKAIEQAQMEAAGVSLYSDSLYTGISSSELDPPMRNLWDAIRDMGMPEWKREDLWMDARRSRTLDPDIAAMRSLSLSAKMRMQWDRNYKTLIDHAYRQRRMEQLKRSFFDTNPDVSEY
;
A
#
# COMPACT_ATOMS: atom_id res chain seq x y z
N MET A 1 -2.02 44.65 0.87
CA MET A 1 -2.94 44.12 1.90
C MET A 1 -2.35 42.86 2.54
N LYS A 2 -1.79 42.95 3.76
CA LYS A 2 -1.27 41.82 4.56
C LYS A 2 -1.88 41.86 5.98
N LEU A 3 -3.21 41.84 6.09
CA LEU A 3 -3.92 41.85 7.38
C LEU A 3 -4.84 40.64 7.62
N SER A 4 -5.13 39.81 6.62
CA SER A 4 -6.10 38.70 6.76
C SER A 4 -5.55 37.45 7.47
N ARG A 5 -4.25 37.14 7.32
CA ARG A 5 -3.66 35.90 7.90
C ARG A 5 -3.59 35.91 9.43
N ARG A 6 -3.49 37.10 10.05
CA ARG A 6 -3.34 37.24 11.50
C ARG A 6 -4.69 37.14 12.23
N ASN A 7 -5.77 37.57 11.58
CA ASN A 7 -7.13 37.46 12.12
C ASN A 7 -7.67 36.02 12.04
N PHE A 8 -7.22 35.22 11.06
CA PHE A 8 -7.57 33.80 10.95
C PHE A 8 -7.03 32.98 12.13
N LEU A 9 -5.77 33.21 12.51
CA LEU A 9 -5.16 32.56 13.68
C LEU A 9 -5.79 33.03 14.99
N GLY A 10 -6.18 34.31 15.07
CA GLY A 10 -6.90 34.86 16.23
C GLY A 10 -8.30 34.25 16.41
N ALA A 11 -9.06 34.07 15.33
CA ALA A 11 -10.39 33.45 15.38
C ALA A 11 -10.33 31.94 15.67
N ALA A 12 -9.32 31.23 15.13
CA ALA A 12 -9.11 29.81 15.39
C ALA A 12 -8.70 29.51 16.84
N ALA A 13 -8.05 30.45 17.53
CA ALA A 13 -7.65 30.30 18.92
C ALA A 13 -8.79 30.53 19.93
N VAL A 14 -9.88 31.24 19.55
CA VAL A 14 -10.92 31.68 20.48
C VAL A 14 -12.20 30.82 20.41
N SER A 15 -12.44 30.06 19.35
CA SER A 15 -13.57 29.10 19.33
C SER A 15 -13.41 27.96 18.30
N PRO A 16 -13.33 26.69 18.75
CA PRO A 16 -13.30 25.52 17.85
C PRO A 16 -14.55 25.35 16.98
N LEU A 17 -15.67 26.00 17.36
CA LEU A 17 -16.93 25.91 16.62
C LEU A 17 -16.92 26.80 15.37
N ALA A 18 -16.40 28.03 15.47
CA ALA A 18 -16.29 28.92 14.31
C ALA A 18 -15.19 28.47 13.32
N ALA A 19 -14.15 27.79 13.81
CA ALA A 19 -13.10 27.22 12.97
C ALA A 19 -13.63 26.09 12.06
N LYS A 20 -14.64 25.32 12.49
CA LYS A 20 -15.26 24.28 11.67
C LYS A 20 -16.00 24.85 10.47
N GLU A 21 -16.76 25.93 10.64
CA GLU A 21 -17.54 26.53 9.54
C GLU A 21 -16.63 27.16 8.47
N VAL A 22 -15.55 27.80 8.89
CA VAL A 22 -14.58 28.39 7.96
C VAL A 22 -13.73 27.30 7.28
N ALA A 23 -13.40 26.22 7.98
CA ALA A 23 -12.73 25.06 7.40
C ALA A 23 -13.64 24.31 6.41
N GLN A 24 -14.93 24.15 6.70
CA GLN A 24 -15.90 23.55 5.78
C GLN A 24 -16.03 24.37 4.49
N LYS A 25 -16.16 25.70 4.59
CA LYS A 25 -16.21 26.56 3.39
C LYS A 25 -14.92 26.53 2.56
N ALA A 26 -13.76 26.40 3.22
CA ALA A 26 -12.49 26.23 2.52
C ALA A 26 -12.36 24.85 1.86
N ILE A 27 -12.89 23.80 2.49
CA ILE A 27 -12.94 22.45 1.91
C ILE A 27 -13.93 22.39 0.74
N GLU A 28 -15.09 23.05 0.83
CA GLU A 28 -16.08 23.13 -0.25
C GLU A 28 -15.54 23.92 -1.46
N GLN A 29 -14.85 25.03 -1.24
CA GLN A 29 -14.18 25.77 -2.32
C GLN A 29 -13.04 24.96 -2.94
N ALA A 30 -12.23 24.27 -2.11
CA ALA A 30 -11.18 23.38 -2.60
C ALA A 30 -11.75 22.15 -3.33
N GLN A 31 -12.92 21.64 -2.92
CA GLN A 31 -13.61 20.56 -3.62
C GLN A 31 -14.21 21.04 -4.96
N MET A 32 -14.72 22.27 -5.06
CA MET A 32 -15.18 22.82 -6.34
C MET A 32 -14.01 23.06 -7.31
N GLU A 33 -12.86 23.53 -6.82
CA GLU A 33 -11.67 23.71 -7.66
C GLU A 33 -11.01 22.35 -8.03
N ALA A 34 -11.03 21.37 -7.13
CA ALA A 34 -10.54 20.01 -7.41
C ALA A 34 -11.51 19.18 -8.28
N ALA A 35 -12.81 19.47 -8.26
CA ALA A 35 -13.79 18.86 -9.16
C ALA A 35 -13.64 19.31 -10.62
N GLY A 36 -12.94 20.43 -10.85
CA GLY A 36 -12.59 20.91 -12.20
C GLY A 36 -11.39 20.21 -12.84
N VAL A 37 -10.64 19.40 -12.09
CA VAL A 37 -9.50 18.61 -12.60
C VAL A 37 -9.73 17.13 -12.30
N SER A 38 -10.95 16.67 -12.61
CA SER A 38 -11.25 15.25 -12.67
C SER A 38 -10.74 14.71 -14.02
N LEU A 39 -9.69 13.88 -13.96
CA LEU A 39 -9.12 13.10 -15.07
C LEU A 39 -10.10 12.04 -15.64
N TYR A 40 -11.41 12.21 -15.44
CA TYR A 40 -12.49 11.29 -15.84
C TYR A 40 -13.52 11.92 -16.79
N SER A 41 -13.31 13.13 -17.33
CA SER A 41 -14.32 13.78 -18.18
C SER A 41 -14.28 13.41 -19.67
N ASP A 42 -13.27 12.67 -20.15
CA ASP A 42 -13.14 12.39 -21.59
C ASP A 42 -14.16 11.36 -22.12
N SER A 43 -14.96 10.72 -21.24
CA SER A 43 -16.02 9.80 -21.67
C SER A 43 -17.39 10.44 -21.89
N LEU A 44 -17.58 11.72 -21.54
CA LEU A 44 -18.90 12.38 -21.65
C LEU A 44 -19.17 12.97 -23.04
N TYR A 45 -18.16 13.19 -23.88
CA TYR A 45 -18.35 13.88 -25.17
C TYR A 45 -18.34 12.96 -26.41
N THR A 46 -17.80 11.75 -26.31
CA THR A 46 -17.62 10.88 -27.49
C THR A 46 -18.55 9.67 -27.53
N GLY A 47 -19.22 9.31 -26.44
CA GLY A 47 -20.13 8.14 -26.41
C GLY A 47 -19.46 6.80 -26.72
N ILE A 48 -18.13 6.78 -26.84
CA ILE A 48 -17.35 5.58 -27.04
C ILE A 48 -17.05 5.05 -25.64
N SER A 49 -17.75 3.99 -25.24
CA SER A 49 -17.28 3.14 -24.16
C SER A 49 -15.93 2.59 -24.61
N SER A 50 -14.82 3.17 -24.14
CA SER A 50 -13.51 2.54 -24.26
C SER A 50 -13.54 1.27 -23.42
N SER A 51 -14.08 0.22 -24.01
CA SER A 51 -13.94 -1.17 -23.58
C SER A 51 -12.53 -1.65 -23.94
N GLU A 52 -11.53 -0.83 -23.63
CA GLU A 52 -10.17 -1.33 -23.48
C GLU A 52 -10.22 -2.21 -22.24
N LEU A 53 -10.50 -3.49 -22.47
CA LEU A 53 -10.19 -4.55 -21.53
C LEU A 53 -8.71 -4.37 -21.21
N ASP A 54 -8.41 -3.83 -20.04
CA ASP A 54 -7.05 -3.71 -19.56
C ASP A 54 -6.37 -5.06 -19.80
N PRO A 55 -5.23 -5.09 -20.52
CA PRO A 55 -4.54 -6.33 -20.78
C PRO A 55 -4.30 -7.02 -19.43
N PRO A 56 -4.43 -8.35 -19.33
CA PRO A 56 -4.36 -9.04 -18.05
C PRO A 56 -3.05 -8.69 -17.36
N MET A 57 -3.12 -7.80 -16.37
CA MET A 57 -1.94 -7.28 -15.71
C MET A 57 -1.24 -8.45 -15.02
N ARG A 58 0.02 -8.68 -15.38
CA ARG A 58 0.83 -9.71 -14.70
C ARG A 58 0.92 -9.37 -13.22
N ASN A 59 0.82 -10.40 -12.39
CA ASN A 59 1.04 -10.24 -10.96
C ASN A 59 2.49 -9.82 -10.72
N LEU A 60 2.69 -8.87 -9.79
CA LEU A 60 3.99 -8.34 -9.40
C LEU A 60 4.99 -9.45 -9.05
N TRP A 61 4.59 -10.50 -8.32
CA TRP A 61 5.51 -11.58 -7.92
C TRP A 61 5.89 -12.49 -9.08
N ASP A 62 5.03 -12.66 -10.09
CA ASP A 62 5.38 -13.38 -11.32
C ASP A 62 6.34 -12.56 -12.17
N ALA A 63 6.18 -11.24 -12.19
CA ALA A 63 7.09 -10.31 -12.83
C ALA A 63 8.46 -10.29 -12.13
N ILE A 64 8.48 -10.27 -10.79
CA ILE A 64 9.68 -10.30 -9.95
C ILE A 64 10.45 -11.63 -10.10
N ARG A 65 9.74 -12.76 -10.20
CA ARG A 65 10.39 -14.06 -10.41
C ARG A 65 11.19 -14.10 -11.71
N ASP A 66 10.63 -13.53 -12.78
CA ASP A 66 11.20 -13.62 -14.11
C ASP A 66 12.24 -12.52 -14.38
N MET A 67 12.00 -11.29 -13.90
CA MET A 67 12.88 -10.13 -14.12
C MET A 67 13.85 -9.85 -12.96
N GLY A 68 13.70 -10.56 -11.85
CA GLY A 68 14.40 -10.28 -10.61
C GLY A 68 13.69 -9.23 -9.73
N MET A 69 14.12 -9.15 -8.48
CA MET A 69 13.52 -8.25 -7.49
C MET A 69 14.05 -6.82 -7.66
N PRO A 70 13.17 -5.84 -7.95
CA PRO A 70 13.59 -4.45 -8.09
C PRO A 70 14.01 -3.87 -6.74
N GLU A 71 14.93 -2.90 -6.78
CA GLU A 71 15.58 -2.36 -5.57
C GLU A 71 14.58 -1.75 -4.59
N TRP A 72 13.59 -1.00 -5.09
CA TRP A 72 12.56 -0.41 -4.24
C TRP A 72 11.78 -1.46 -3.43
N LYS A 73 11.52 -2.64 -4.02
CA LYS A 73 10.78 -3.71 -3.33
C LYS A 73 11.67 -4.46 -2.35
N ARG A 74 12.95 -4.60 -2.68
CA ARG A 74 13.95 -5.14 -1.75
C ARG A 74 14.08 -4.24 -0.52
N GLU A 75 14.22 -2.93 -0.77
CA GLU A 75 13.97 -1.79 0.11
C GLU A 75 12.90 -2.04 1.17
N ASP A 76 11.69 -2.07 0.64
CA ASP A 76 10.42 -2.21 1.36
C ASP A 76 10.41 -3.48 2.25
N LEU A 77 10.74 -4.64 1.67
CA LEU A 77 10.78 -5.91 2.40
C LEU A 77 11.83 -5.92 3.51
N TRP A 78 12.98 -5.26 3.32
CA TRP A 78 13.99 -5.11 4.37
C TRP A 78 13.51 -4.23 5.51
N MET A 79 12.78 -3.16 5.22
CA MET A 79 12.18 -2.29 6.23
C MET A 79 11.14 -3.07 7.05
N ASP A 80 10.31 -3.88 6.40
CA ASP A 80 9.36 -4.76 7.07
C ASP A 80 10.04 -5.83 7.92
N ALA A 81 11.09 -6.47 7.41
CA ALA A 81 11.86 -7.46 8.16
C ALA A 81 12.46 -6.90 9.46
N ARG A 82 12.82 -5.61 9.46
CA ARG A 82 13.35 -4.88 10.63
C ARG A 82 12.30 -4.44 11.64
N ARG A 83 11.00 -4.41 11.27
CA ARG A 83 9.92 -4.00 12.20
C ARG A 83 9.74 -4.98 13.35
N SER A 84 10.05 -6.26 13.14
CA SER A 84 9.98 -7.26 14.21
C SER A 84 11.08 -7.01 15.24
N ARG A 85 10.67 -6.81 16.50
CA ARG A 85 11.55 -6.61 17.66
C ARG A 85 11.73 -7.88 18.47
N THR A 86 11.04 -8.96 18.11
CA THR A 86 11.11 -10.25 18.80
C THR A 86 12.20 -11.10 18.17
N LEU A 87 13.02 -11.74 19.01
CA LEU A 87 13.99 -12.73 18.59
C LEU A 87 13.37 -14.13 18.67
N ASP A 88 13.61 -14.94 17.66
CA ASP A 88 13.27 -16.35 17.70
C ASP A 88 14.06 -17.04 18.81
N PRO A 89 13.49 -18.04 19.50
CA PRO A 89 14.14 -18.71 20.62
C PRO A 89 15.51 -19.33 20.28
N ASP A 90 15.67 -19.85 19.06
CA ASP A 90 16.91 -20.45 18.60
C ASP A 90 18.03 -19.41 18.40
N ILE A 91 17.71 -18.23 17.85
CA ILE A 91 18.64 -17.11 17.71
C ILE A 91 18.93 -16.49 19.08
N ALA A 92 17.93 -16.36 19.95
CA ALA A 92 18.08 -15.84 21.29
C ALA A 92 19.03 -16.70 22.14
N ALA A 93 18.97 -18.03 22.00
CA ALA A 93 19.79 -18.99 22.74
C ALA A 93 21.29 -18.96 22.36
N MET A 94 21.69 -18.31 21.26
CA MET A 94 23.09 -18.27 20.82
C MET A 94 23.97 -17.46 21.79
N ARG A 95 24.79 -18.12 22.61
CA ARG A 95 25.55 -17.44 23.68
C ARG A 95 26.76 -16.62 23.21
N SER A 96 27.33 -16.97 22.06
CA SER A 96 28.57 -16.38 21.54
C SER A 96 28.37 -15.15 20.64
N LEU A 97 27.12 -14.72 20.42
CA LEU A 97 26.79 -13.62 19.53
C LEU A 97 26.32 -12.39 20.30
N SER A 98 26.77 -11.22 19.86
CA SER A 98 26.23 -9.95 20.33
C SER A 98 24.75 -9.82 19.98
N LEU A 99 24.01 -9.01 20.75
CA LEU A 99 22.61 -8.73 20.45
C LEU A 99 22.43 -8.16 19.04
N SER A 100 23.34 -7.30 18.57
CA SER A 100 23.30 -6.75 17.22
C SER A 100 23.48 -7.81 16.13
N ALA A 101 24.33 -8.81 16.35
CA ALA A 101 24.46 -9.94 15.44
C ALA A 101 23.18 -10.79 15.39
N LYS A 102 22.58 -11.07 16.55
CA LYS A 102 21.30 -11.78 16.65
C LYS A 102 20.17 -11.06 15.93
N MET A 103 20.07 -9.74 16.11
CA MET A 103 19.07 -8.92 15.43
C MET A 103 19.25 -8.96 13.90
N ARG A 104 20.50 -8.90 13.41
CA ARG A 104 20.77 -9.05 11.96
C ARG A 104 20.34 -10.42 11.44
N MET A 105 20.62 -11.50 12.18
CA MET A 105 20.17 -12.85 11.82
C MET A 105 18.65 -12.95 11.79
N GLN A 106 17.97 -12.36 12.78
CA GLN A 106 16.51 -12.32 12.82
C GLN A 106 15.94 -11.57 11.61
N TRP A 107 16.50 -10.41 11.27
CA TRP A 107 16.02 -9.63 10.11
C TRP A 107 16.25 -10.37 8.79
N ASP A 108 17.40 -11.03 8.61
CA ASP A 108 17.64 -11.85 7.42
C ASP A 108 16.66 -13.02 7.32
N ARG A 109 16.38 -13.70 8.43
CA ARG A 109 15.36 -14.76 8.48
C ARG A 109 13.97 -14.21 8.17
N ASN A 110 13.57 -13.10 8.80
CA ASN A 110 12.27 -12.48 8.54
C ASN A 110 12.11 -12.10 7.07
N TYR A 111 13.15 -11.52 6.46
CA TYR A 111 13.15 -11.17 5.04
C TYR A 111 12.91 -12.40 4.14
N LYS A 112 13.62 -13.50 4.40
CA LYS A 112 13.41 -14.77 3.68
C LYS A 112 11.99 -15.30 3.88
N THR A 113 11.49 -15.28 5.11
CA THR A 113 10.14 -15.72 5.45
C THR A 113 9.08 -14.89 4.72
N LEU A 114 9.22 -13.56 4.64
CA LEU A 114 8.31 -12.69 3.90
C LEU A 114 8.25 -13.04 2.40
N ILE A 115 9.41 -13.28 1.79
CA ILE A 115 9.50 -13.70 0.40
C ILE A 115 8.84 -15.07 0.19
N ASP A 116 9.15 -16.03 1.04
CA ASP A 116 8.59 -17.38 0.97
C ASP A 116 7.07 -17.37 1.14
N HIS A 117 6.54 -16.57 2.06
CA HIS A 117 5.10 -16.41 2.25
C HIS A 117 4.44 -15.84 1.00
N ALA A 118 5.03 -14.80 0.39
CA ALA A 118 4.49 -14.21 -0.83
C ALA A 118 4.43 -15.23 -1.99
N TYR A 119 5.50 -16.01 -2.20
CA TYR A 119 5.51 -17.04 -3.23
C TYR A 119 4.53 -18.19 -2.94
N ARG A 120 4.41 -18.62 -1.68
CA ARG A 120 3.45 -19.66 -1.29
C ARG A 120 2.02 -19.20 -1.47
N GLN A 121 1.69 -17.99 -1.03
CA GLN A 121 0.37 -17.40 -1.21
C GLN A 121 0.02 -17.34 -2.69
N ARG A 122 0.96 -16.89 -3.53
CA ARG A 122 0.77 -16.85 -4.99
C ARG A 122 0.53 -18.23 -5.59
N ARG A 123 1.31 -19.23 -5.19
CA ARG A 123 1.13 -20.62 -5.65
C ARG A 123 -0.24 -21.17 -5.26
N MET A 124 -0.71 -20.88 -4.05
CA MET A 124 -2.04 -21.28 -3.60
C MET A 124 -3.15 -20.59 -4.39
N GLU A 125 -3.02 -19.30 -4.70
CA GLU A 125 -3.95 -18.59 -5.57
C GLU A 125 -4.02 -19.19 -6.97
N GLN A 126 -2.87 -19.55 -7.56
CA GLN A 126 -2.81 -20.22 -8.86
C GLN A 126 -3.51 -21.59 -8.83
N LEU A 127 -3.25 -22.38 -7.79
CA LEU A 127 -3.91 -23.69 -7.61
C LEU A 127 -5.42 -23.53 -7.45
N LYS A 128 -5.88 -22.57 -6.63
CA LYS A 128 -7.31 -22.26 -6.46
C LYS A 128 -7.96 -21.89 -7.79
N ARG A 129 -7.36 -20.97 -8.54
CA ARG A 129 -7.87 -20.58 -9.87
C ARG A 129 -7.97 -21.78 -10.81
N SER A 130 -6.90 -22.57 -10.92
CA SER A 130 -6.89 -23.75 -11.77
C SER A 130 -7.94 -24.80 -11.38
N PHE A 131 -8.23 -24.92 -10.08
CA PHE A 131 -9.26 -25.82 -9.57
C PHE A 131 -10.66 -25.40 -10.03
N PHE A 132 -11.01 -24.12 -9.93
CA PHE A 132 -12.29 -23.58 -10.39
C PHE A 132 -12.41 -23.56 -11.92
N ASP A 133 -11.30 -23.30 -12.63
CA ASP A 133 -11.29 -23.39 -14.10
C ASP A 133 -11.56 -24.84 -14.58
N THR A 134 -11.11 -25.83 -13.82
CA THR A 134 -11.33 -27.26 -14.14
C THR A 134 -12.71 -27.75 -13.69
N ASN A 135 -13.29 -27.16 -12.64
CA ASN A 135 -14.57 -27.56 -12.04
C ASN A 135 -15.52 -26.36 -11.99
N PRO A 136 -16.12 -25.96 -13.12
CA PRO A 136 -16.99 -24.78 -13.20
C PRO A 136 -18.33 -24.96 -12.44
N ASP A 137 -18.64 -26.18 -12.02
CA ASP A 137 -19.80 -26.56 -11.23
C ASP A 137 -19.60 -26.30 -9.72
N VAL A 138 -18.37 -26.03 -9.27
CA VAL A 138 -18.04 -25.77 -7.87
C VAL A 138 -17.81 -24.27 -7.67
N SER A 139 -18.41 -23.69 -6.63
CA SER A 139 -18.22 -22.28 -6.24
C SER A 139 -17.74 -22.14 -4.80
N GLU A 140 -16.91 -21.13 -4.53
CA GLU A 140 -16.36 -20.80 -3.19
C GLU A 140 -17.42 -20.05 -2.37
N TYR A 141 -18.50 -20.73 -1.99
CA TYR A 141 -19.49 -20.24 -1.03
C TYR A 141 -19.44 -21.04 0.27
#